data_AF-A0A5E4IWE2-F1
#
_entry.id   AF-A0A5E4IWE2-F1
#
_cell.length_a   1.000
_cell.length_b   1.000
_cell.length_c   1.000
_cell.angle_alpha   90.00
_cell.angle_beta   90.00
_cell.angle_gamma   90.00
#
_symmetry.space_group_name_H-M   'P 1'
#
loop_
_entity.id
_entity.type
_entity.pdbx_description
1 polymer ?
#
loop_
_entity_poly.entity_id
_entity_poly.type
_entity_poly.pdbx_seq_one_letter_code
_entity_poly.pdbx_strand_id
1 'polypeptide(L)' 'MAIDPVCKMVVDERTAKLKSDYKGKTYYFCAPGCKKAFEENPVKYLDNPGPKGCGCGCR' A
#
# COMPACT_ATOMS: atom_id res chain seq x y z
N MET A 1 -2.50 -3.00 -10.71
CA MET A 1 -2.07 -3.94 -9.66
C MET A 1 -1.47 -3.11 -8.55
N ALA A 2 -2.05 -3.21 -7.36
CA ALA A 2 -1.62 -2.49 -6.17
C ALA A 2 -0.82 -3.42 -5.25
N ILE A 3 0.00 -2.85 -4.37
CA ILE A 3 0.76 -3.62 -3.38
C ILE A 3 0.15 -3.37 -2.02
N ASP A 4 -0.21 -4.44 -1.32
CA ASP A 4 -0.67 -4.36 0.06
C ASP A 4 0.51 -3.94 0.96
N PRO A 5 0.45 -2.79 1.66
CA PRO A 5 1.56 -2.31 2.49
C PRO A 5 1.80 -3.15 3.75
N VAL A 6 0.82 -3.97 4.15
CA VAL A 6 0.91 -4.84 5.35
C VAL A 6 1.66 -6.13 5.02
N CYS A 7 1.24 -6.83 3.96
CA CYS A 7 1.78 -8.15 3.60
C CYS A 7 2.70 -8.15 2.36
N LYS A 8 2.85 -7.00 1.68
CA LYS A 8 3.61 -6.83 0.43
C LYS A 8 3.13 -7.72 -0.72
N MET A 9 1.90 -8.20 -0.65
CA MET A 9 1.28 -9.03 -1.68
C MET A 9 0.75 -8.14 -2.81
N VAL A 10 0.82 -8.64 -4.04
CA VAL A 10 0.19 -8.00 -5.19
C VAL A 10 -1.31 -8.23 -5.13
N VAL A 11 -2.07 -7.15 -5.15
CA VAL A 11 -3.53 -7.13 -5.09
C VAL A 11 -4.07 -6.51 -6.37
N ASP A 12 -5.11 -7.11 -6.93
CA ASP A 12 -5.73 -6.57 -8.12
C ASP A 12 -6.76 -5.52 -7.74
N GLU A 13 -6.47 -4.25 -8.01
CA GLU A 13 -7.35 -3.11 -7.69
C GLU A 13 -8.75 -3.22 -8.32
N ARG A 14 -8.89 -3.98 -9.41
CA ARG A 14 -10.16 -4.17 -10.12
C ARG A 14 -11.08 -5.15 -9.41
N THR A 15 -10.52 -6.10 -8.67
CA THR A 15 -11.28 -7.13 -7.94
C THR A 15 -11.26 -6.92 -6.43
N ALA A 16 -10.32 -6.11 -5.94
CA ALA A 16 -10.16 -5.78 -4.54
C ALA A 16 -11.33 -4.93 -4.05
N LYS A 17 -12.25 -5.58 -3.33
CA LYS A 17 -13.30 -4.90 -2.56
C LYS A 17 -12.76 -4.18 -1.33
N LEU A 18 -11.58 -4.57 -0.87
CA LEU A 18 -10.93 -4.04 0.33
C LEU A 18 -9.94 -2.95 -0.06
N LYS A 19 -10.33 -1.71 0.19
CA LYS A 19 -9.51 -0.52 -0.02
C LYS A 19 -9.66 0.47 1.13
N SER A 20 -8.66 1.32 1.32
CA SER A 20 -8.69 2.40 2.30
C SER A 20 -7.97 3.62 1.75
N ASP A 21 -8.58 4.78 1.92
CA ASP A 21 -8.06 6.05 1.43
C ASP A 21 -7.28 6.73 2.55
N TYR A 22 -5.97 6.89 2.37
CA TYR A 22 -5.08 7.48 3.37
C TYR A 22 -4.14 8.51 2.74
N LYS A 23 -4.14 9.74 3.27
CA LYS A 23 -3.37 10.89 2.74
C LYS A 23 -3.61 11.14 1.25
N GLY A 24 -4.85 10.97 0.78
CA GLY A 24 -5.21 11.15 -0.63
C GLY A 24 -4.70 10.05 -1.57
N LYS A 25 -4.27 8.90 -1.03
CA LYS A 25 -3.91 7.71 -1.80
C LYS A 25 -4.82 6.54 -1.42
N THR A 26 -5.34 5.85 -2.41
CA THR A 26 -6.12 4.62 -2.22
C THR A 26 -5.19 3.43 -2.12
N TYR A 27 -5.21 2.74 -0.98
CA TYR A 27 -4.48 1.49 -0.73
C TYR A 27 -5.43 0.30 -0.84
N TYR A 28 -4.95 -0.81 -1.37
CA TYR A 28 -5.72 -2.03 -1.57
C TYR A 28 -5.14 -3.16 -0.73
N PHE A 29 -6.01 -4.00 -0.20
CA PHE A 29 -5.63 -5.06 0.74
C PHE A 29 -6.07 -6.43 0.25
N CYS A 30 -5.22 -7.44 0.46
CA CYS A 30 -5.55 -8.81 0.07
C CYS A 30 -6.59 -9.44 1.00
N ALA A 31 -6.62 -8.99 2.26
CA ALA A 31 -7.43 -9.58 3.32
C ALA A 31 -8.00 -8.49 4.25
N PRO A 32 -9.17 -8.74 4.88
CA PRO A 32 -9.78 -7.77 5.79
C PRO A 32 -8.91 -7.53 7.04
N GLY A 33 -8.13 -8.53 7.46
CA GLY A 33 -7.15 -8.38 8.54
C GLY A 33 -6.03 -7.39 8.18
N CYS A 34 -5.57 -7.37 6.93
CA CYS A 34 -4.56 -6.40 6.46
C CYS A 34 -5.15 -4.99 6.44
N LYS A 35 -6.39 -4.82 5.94
CA LYS A 35 -7.10 -3.53 5.98
C LYS A 35 -7.21 -3.02 7.42
N LYS A 36 -7.68 -3.86 8.35
CA LYS A 36 -7.86 -3.46 9.75
C LYS A 36 -6.53 -3.07 10.41
N ALA A 37 -5.50 -3.90 10.24
CA ALA A 37 -4.16 -3.59 10.76
C ALA A 37 -3.63 -2.26 10.20
N PHE A 38 -3.83 -2.00 8.91
CA PHE A 38 -3.49 -0.74 8.28
C PHE A 38 -4.30 0.43 8.82
N GLU A 39 -5.61 0.29 9.05
CA GLU A 39 -6.43 1.34 9.65
C GLU A 39 -6.01 1.66 11.09
N GLU A 40 -5.58 0.65 11.85
CA GLU A 40 -5.08 0.84 13.22
C GLU A 40 -3.74 1.59 13.25
N ASN A 41 -2.80 1.28 12.34
CA ASN A 41 -1.47 1.89 12.32
C ASN A 41 -0.94 2.12 10.90
N PRO A 42 -1.53 3.01 10.09
CA PRO A 42 -1.18 3.17 8.68
C PRO A 42 0.24 3.69 8.52
N VAL A 43 0.68 4.59 9.41
CA VAL A 43 2.03 5.17 9.41
C VAL A 43 3.09 4.08 9.47
N LYS A 44 2.91 3.04 10.29
CA LYS A 44 3.86 1.93 10.44
C LYS A 44 4.06 1.14 9.14
N TYR A 45 3.02 0.99 8.33
CA TYR A 45 3.08 0.24 7.07
C TYR A 45 3.47 1.12 5.87
N LEU A 46 3.30 2.44 5.99
CA LEU A 46 3.65 3.42 4.96
C LEU A 46 5.06 3.99 5.10
N ASP A 47 5.69 3.84 6.28
CA ASP A 47 7.04 4.32 6.56
C ASP A 47 8.13 3.61 5.74
N ASN A 48 7.80 2.49 5.10
CA ASN A 48 8.64 1.88 4.09
C ASN A 48 8.10 2.23 2.69
N PRO A 49 8.44 3.41 2.13
CA PRO A 49 8.21 3.65 0.72
C PRO A 49 9.06 2.63 -0.05
N GLY A 50 8.41 1.56 -0.51
CA GLY A 50 8.94 0.70 -1.56
C GLY A 50 9.52 1.60 -2.65
N PRO A 51 10.68 1.21 -3.19
CA PRO A 51 11.72 2.11 -3.67
C PRO A 51 11.11 3.24 -4.48
N LYS A 52 11.20 4.46 -3.95
CA LYS A 52 11.26 5.64 -4.80
C LYS A 52 12.51 5.46 -5.65
N GLY A 53 12.37 4.77 -6.78
CA GLY A 53 13.28 4.84 -7.90
C GLY A 53 13.22 6.25 -8.48
N CYS A 54 13.73 7.21 -7.73
CA CYS A 54 14.32 8.40 -8.30
C CYS A 54 15.81 8.28 -8.00
N GLY A 55 16.48 7.43 -8.78
CA GLY A 55 17.92 7.52 -8.97
C GLY A 55 18.17 8.69 -9.90
N CYS A 56 18.27 9.88 -9.31
CA CYS A 56 18.70 11.09 -9.98
C CYS A 56 20.19 10.95 -10.37
N GLY A 57 20.56 11.38 -11.58
CA GLY A 57 21.92 11.82 -11.93
C GLY A 57 22.79 10.84 -12.73
N CYS A 58 23.00 11.14 -14.02
CA CYS A 58 24.25 11.73 -14.53
C CYS A 58 24.44 11.46 -16.04
N ARG A 59 24.40 12.56 -16.80
CA ARG A 59 24.90 12.80 -18.18
C ARG A 59 23.97 12.56 -19.36
#